data_AF-A0A2T7U583-F1
#
_entry.id   AF-A0A2T7U583-F1
#
_cell.length_a   1.000
_cell.length_b   1.000
_cell.length_c   1.000
_cell.angle_alpha   90.00
_cell.angle_beta   90.00
_cell.angle_gamma   90.00
#
_symmetry.space_group_name_H-M   'P 1'
#
loop_
_entity.id
_entity.type
_entity.pdbx_description
1 polymer ?
#
loop_
_entity_poly.entity_id
_entity_poly.type
_entity_poly.pdbx_seq_one_letter_code
_entity_poly.pdbx_strand_id
1 'polypeptide(L)'
;MQVEQTTPLPKTTSGDWWFRGAALITIVWFGFLVALIAFRVADYWPLFEPKPTTSEATSTRLTLNEIGDFLAGSFAPLAFLWFFVSTWLQREELKETRQVLADQQKELRTAAKESAEQTAIMQRQLQTAQEREVFEEHRLRLYYLAKYILSNSGLSFTYWKDGDAQAQQIINPISNFEFEQSDEAVDFVLTRFRDTINSIPNIPSIAIVEISGDFRRSLEYIYLELDHLVWSDRYASNSLVQARIRGANLLSIYARAKDASSSVGVE
;
A
#
# COMPACT_ATOMS: atom_id res chain seq x y z
N MET A 1 0.45 10.34 -13.78
CA MET A 1 1.33 11.29 -13.05
C MET A 1 2.33 11.81 -14.05
N GLN A 2 2.11 13.02 -14.57
CA GLN A 2 3.08 13.68 -15.42
C GLN A 2 4.15 14.28 -14.50
N VAL A 3 5.41 13.90 -14.72
CA VAL A 3 6.56 14.53 -14.10
C VAL A 3 6.64 15.93 -14.69
N GLU A 4 6.10 16.91 -13.98
CA GLU A 4 6.21 18.32 -14.34
C GLU A 4 7.70 18.66 -14.29
N GLN A 5 8.26 18.87 -15.49
CA GLN A 5 9.65 19.23 -15.69
C GLN A 5 9.93 20.50 -14.88
N THR A 6 10.82 20.37 -13.90
CA THR A 6 11.37 21.51 -13.17
C THR A 6 11.98 22.45 -14.19
N THR A 7 11.27 23.55 -14.46
CA THR A 7 11.79 24.62 -15.30
C THR A 7 13.05 25.12 -14.58
N PRO A 8 14.24 25.10 -15.20
CA PRO A 8 15.43 25.58 -14.53
C PRO A 8 15.18 27.05 -14.18
N LEU A 9 15.31 27.38 -12.89
CA LEU A 9 15.23 28.74 -12.38
C LEU A 9 16.05 29.65 -13.31
N PRO A 10 15.52 30.82 -13.73
CA PRO A 10 16.30 31.74 -14.53
C PRO A 10 17.56 32.07 -13.75
N LYS A 11 18.73 31.64 -14.26
CA LYS A 11 20.02 32.03 -13.70
C LYS A 11 20.05 33.54 -13.72
N THR A 12 19.83 34.17 -12.57
CA THR A 12 19.82 35.61 -12.50
C THR A 12 21.25 36.05 -12.75
N THR A 13 21.50 36.60 -13.92
CA THR A 13 22.75 37.26 -14.31
C THR A 13 22.91 38.62 -13.60
N SER A 14 22.18 38.82 -12.50
CA SER A 14 22.12 40.10 -11.78
C SER A 14 23.17 40.24 -10.67
N GLY A 15 23.94 39.17 -10.40
CA GLY A 15 24.91 39.11 -9.31
C GLY A 15 26.37 39.40 -9.67
N ASP A 16 26.74 39.66 -10.92
CA ASP A 16 28.17 39.72 -11.28
C ASP A 16 28.86 41.04 -10.94
N TRP A 17 28.11 42.10 -10.65
CA TRP A 17 28.67 43.46 -10.57
C TRP A 17 29.66 43.61 -9.40
N TRP A 18 29.42 42.95 -8.27
CA TRP A 18 30.34 42.98 -7.12
C TRP A 18 31.58 42.12 -7.35
N PHE A 19 31.46 41.00 -8.07
CA PHE A 19 32.61 40.17 -8.46
C PHE A 19 33.51 40.91 -9.45
N ARG A 20 32.90 41.56 -10.46
CA ARG A 20 33.59 42.46 -11.39
C ARG A 20 34.23 43.65 -10.66
N GLY A 21 33.56 44.19 -9.66
CA GLY A 21 34.10 45.24 -8.78
C GLY A 21 35.36 44.77 -8.02
N ALA A 22 35.31 43.60 -7.38
CA ALA A 22 36.46 43.03 -6.68
C ALA A 22 37.62 42.73 -7.64
N ALA A 23 37.35 42.22 -8.84
CA ALA A 23 38.36 41.99 -9.87
C ALA A 23 38.99 43.30 -10.41
N LEU A 24 38.22 44.37 -10.56
CA LEU A 24 38.77 45.68 -10.93
C LEU A 24 39.65 46.25 -9.80
N ILE A 25 39.22 46.10 -8.54
CA ILE A 25 40.02 46.52 -7.38
C ILE A 25 41.34 45.76 -7.32
N THR A 26 41.35 44.45 -7.61
CA THR A 26 42.60 43.67 -7.63
C THR A 26 43.53 44.12 -8.74
N ILE A 27 43.01 44.39 -9.95
CA ILE A 27 43.80 44.92 -11.08
C ILE A 27 44.42 46.28 -10.73
N VAL A 28 43.63 47.20 -10.18
CA VAL A 28 44.12 48.52 -9.74
C VAL A 28 45.17 48.37 -8.63
N TRP A 29 44.94 47.46 -7.68
CA TRP A 29 45.87 47.18 -6.59
C TRP A 29 47.22 46.63 -7.08
N PHE A 30 47.20 45.68 -8.04
CA PHE A 30 48.42 45.18 -8.67
C PHE A 30 49.15 46.27 -9.45
N GLY A 31 48.43 47.12 -10.18
CA GLY A 31 49.01 48.28 -10.87
C GLY A 31 49.71 49.25 -9.90
N PHE A 32 49.07 49.54 -8.76
CA PHE A 32 49.64 50.35 -7.69
C PHE A 32 50.88 49.71 -7.07
N LEU A 33 50.86 48.39 -6.82
CA LEU A 33 51.98 47.65 -6.27
C LEU A 33 53.19 47.65 -7.21
N VAL A 34 52.97 47.45 -8.51
CA VAL A 34 54.02 47.55 -9.53
C VAL A 34 54.58 48.97 -9.59
N ALA A 35 53.74 50.00 -9.53
CA ALA A 35 54.18 51.38 -9.50
C ALA A 35 55.01 51.72 -8.24
N LEU A 36 54.61 51.21 -7.06
CA LEU A 36 55.37 51.37 -5.81
C LEU A 36 56.74 50.70 -5.88
N ILE A 37 56.79 49.46 -6.39
CA ILE A 37 58.05 48.74 -6.57
C ILE A 37 58.94 49.53 -7.56
N ALA A 38 58.40 49.94 -8.71
CA ALA A 38 59.11 50.73 -9.71
C ALA A 38 59.68 52.05 -9.15
N PHE A 39 58.91 52.75 -8.32
CA PHE A 39 59.33 54.01 -7.68
C PHE A 39 60.42 53.81 -6.61
N ARG A 40 60.44 52.64 -5.97
CA ARG A 40 61.41 52.28 -4.92
C ARG A 40 62.55 51.38 -5.41
N VAL A 41 62.68 51.16 -6.72
CA VAL A 41 63.73 50.32 -7.32
C VAL A 41 65.14 50.71 -6.83
N ALA A 42 65.40 52.00 -6.62
CA ALA A 42 66.69 52.48 -6.11
C ALA A 42 67.01 51.99 -4.67
N ASP A 43 66.00 51.80 -3.82
CA ASP A 43 66.16 51.30 -2.44
C ASP A 43 66.35 49.78 -2.40
N TYR A 44 65.84 49.05 -3.41
CA TYR A 44 65.92 47.59 -3.51
C TYR A 44 67.07 47.08 -4.38
N TRP A 45 67.71 47.95 -5.18
CA TRP A 45 68.87 47.62 -6.01
C TRP A 45 70.05 47.00 -5.25
N PRO A 46 70.41 47.45 -4.01
CA PRO A 46 71.51 46.88 -3.24
C PRO A 46 71.33 45.40 -2.84
N LEU A 47 70.11 44.84 -2.96
CA LEU A 47 69.84 43.41 -2.68
C LEU A 47 70.45 42.46 -3.72
N PHE A 48 70.74 42.95 -4.93
CA PHE A 48 71.27 42.14 -6.03
C PHE A 48 72.75 42.40 -6.30
N GLU A 49 73.41 43.24 -5.48
CA GLU A 49 74.84 43.49 -5.59
C GLU A 49 75.66 42.34 -4.94
N PRO A 50 76.69 41.81 -5.62
CA PRO A 50 77.52 40.76 -5.06
C PRO A 50 78.30 41.27 -3.83
N LYS A 51 78.35 40.42 -2.80
CA LYS A 51 78.94 40.64 -1.46
C LYS A 51 80.24 41.46 -1.48
N PRO A 52 80.35 42.60 -0.77
CA PRO A 52 81.66 43.23 -0.55
C PRO A 52 82.48 42.35 0.40
N THR A 53 83.67 41.97 -0.05
CA THR A 53 84.63 41.13 0.67
C THR A 53 85.45 41.98 1.64
N THR A 54 84.87 42.43 2.74
CA THR A 54 85.65 42.92 3.88
C THR A 54 84.84 42.82 5.16
N SER A 55 85.45 42.18 6.17
CA SER A 55 84.96 42.16 7.53
C SER A 55 85.13 43.56 8.12
N GLU A 56 84.05 44.33 8.23
CA GLU A 56 83.76 45.26 9.32
C GLU A 56 82.53 46.10 8.96
N ALA A 57 81.68 46.29 9.96
CA ALA A 57 80.60 47.28 10.04
C ALA A 57 79.31 47.09 9.22
N THR A 58 78.30 46.65 9.98
CA THR A 58 76.91 47.15 9.97
C THR A 58 75.97 46.62 8.89
N SER A 59 75.20 45.63 9.35
CA SER A 59 73.96 45.10 8.77
C SER A 59 73.02 46.19 8.24
N THR A 60 73.27 46.65 7.01
CA THR A 60 72.32 47.42 6.20
C THR A 60 71.84 46.55 5.04
N ARG A 61 71.61 45.27 5.31
CA ARG A 61 70.83 44.41 4.43
C ARG A 61 69.39 44.63 4.85
N LEU A 62 68.51 45.00 3.93
CA LEU A 62 67.09 44.80 4.21
C LEU A 62 66.95 43.33 4.58
N THR A 63 66.60 43.08 5.84
CA THR A 63 66.59 41.71 6.35
C THR A 63 65.52 40.95 5.55
N LEU A 64 65.72 39.66 5.30
CA LEU A 64 64.70 38.83 4.63
C LEU A 64 63.30 39.00 5.25
N ASN A 65 63.28 39.38 6.54
CA ASN A 65 62.12 39.81 7.30
C ASN A 65 61.39 41.04 6.71
N GLU A 66 62.08 42.10 6.28
CA GLU A 66 61.46 43.33 5.76
C GLU A 66 60.82 43.12 4.38
N ILE A 67 61.39 42.23 3.56
CA ILE A 67 60.76 41.78 2.31
C ILE A 67 59.49 40.98 2.64
N GLY A 68 59.57 40.09 3.65
CA GLY A 68 58.42 39.36 4.16
C GLY A 68 57.30 40.28 4.68
N ASP A 69 57.64 41.30 5.46
CA ASP A 69 56.70 42.27 6.03
C ASP A 69 56.06 43.15 4.95
N PHE A 70 56.81 43.53 3.91
CA PHE A 70 56.25 44.26 2.75
C PHE A 70 55.28 43.41 1.94
N LEU A 71 55.64 42.15 1.63
CA LEU A 71 54.73 41.23 0.92
C LEU A 71 53.50 40.93 1.79
N ALA A 72 53.67 40.67 3.08
CA ALA A 72 52.57 40.41 4.00
C ALA A 72 51.61 41.62 4.07
N GLY A 73 52.13 42.83 4.21
CA GLY A 73 51.33 44.06 4.22
C GLY A 73 50.62 44.34 2.89
N SER A 74 51.25 43.99 1.76
CA SER A 74 50.72 44.23 0.42
C SER A 74 49.64 43.22 0.00
N PHE A 75 49.78 41.96 0.39
CA PHE A 75 48.82 40.90 0.05
C PHE A 75 47.69 40.75 1.10
N ALA A 76 47.88 41.20 2.34
CA ALA A 76 46.85 41.07 3.38
C ALA A 76 45.50 41.73 2.99
N PRO A 77 45.43 42.99 2.52
CA PRO A 77 44.16 43.61 2.13
C PRO A 77 43.46 42.88 0.97
N LEU A 78 44.24 42.36 0.02
CA LEU A 78 43.74 41.62 -1.13
C LEU A 78 43.14 40.27 -0.73
N ALA A 79 43.83 39.56 0.16
CA ALA A 79 43.33 38.31 0.72
C ALA A 79 42.03 38.52 1.52
N PHE A 80 41.96 39.60 2.31
CA PHE A 80 40.75 39.96 3.04
C PHE A 80 39.57 40.30 2.12
N LEU A 81 39.81 41.02 1.01
CA LEU A 81 38.77 41.31 0.02
C LEU A 81 38.16 40.02 -0.55
N TRP A 82 39.00 39.10 -1.05
CA TRP A 82 38.52 37.83 -1.60
C TRP A 82 37.88 36.92 -0.55
N PHE A 83 38.36 36.95 0.70
CA PHE A 83 37.72 36.25 1.81
C PHE A 83 36.30 36.77 2.08
N PHE A 84 36.11 38.09 2.09
CA PHE A 84 34.77 38.67 2.26
C PHE A 84 33.82 38.30 1.10
N VAL A 85 34.32 38.39 -0.13
CA VAL A 85 33.58 38.05 -1.35
C VAL A 85 33.13 36.59 -1.34
N SER A 86 34.05 35.67 -1.03
CA SER A 86 33.72 34.23 -0.97
C SER A 86 32.76 33.88 0.16
N THR A 87 32.91 34.49 1.35
CA THR A 87 31.96 34.27 2.46
C THR A 87 30.57 34.84 2.19
N TRP A 88 30.46 35.92 1.42
CA TRP A 88 29.16 36.46 1.00
C TRP A 88 28.46 35.54 -0.01
N LEU A 89 29.20 35.04 -1.01
CA LEU A 89 28.68 34.09 -1.99
C LEU A 89 28.19 32.81 -1.31
N GLN A 90 28.99 32.24 -0.40
CA GLN A 90 28.62 31.06 0.39
C GLN A 90 27.34 31.30 1.20
N ARG A 91 27.10 32.52 1.72
CA ARG A 91 25.86 32.83 2.46
C ARG A 91 24.64 32.84 1.58
N GLU A 92 24.74 33.35 0.35
CA GLU A 92 23.61 33.42 -0.57
C GLU A 92 23.23 32.02 -1.08
N GLU A 93 24.22 31.22 -1.47
CA GLU A 93 24.02 29.81 -1.86
C GLU A 93 23.36 29.00 -0.73
N LEU A 94 23.74 29.24 0.53
CA LEU A 94 23.12 28.60 1.68
C LEU A 94 21.66 29.03 1.89
N LYS A 95 21.27 30.28 1.57
CA LYS A 95 19.88 30.71 1.67
C LYS A 95 19.02 30.02 0.61
N GLU A 96 19.47 30.00 -0.63
CA GLU A 96 18.78 29.31 -1.73
C GLU A 96 18.65 27.81 -1.44
N THR A 97 19.74 27.18 -0.98
CA THR A 97 19.74 25.76 -0.60
C THR A 97 18.74 25.48 0.53
N ARG A 98 18.68 26.35 1.56
CA ARG A 98 17.72 26.20 2.67
C ARG A 98 16.27 26.31 2.18
N GLN A 99 15.99 27.20 1.24
CA GLN A 99 14.64 27.33 0.67
C GLN A 99 14.24 26.06 -0.09
N VAL A 100 15.11 25.56 -0.97
CA VAL A 100 14.87 24.31 -1.70
C VAL A 100 14.64 23.13 -0.74
N LEU A 101 15.45 23.02 0.31
CA LEU A 101 15.28 21.98 1.33
C LEU A 101 13.95 22.12 2.09
N ALA A 102 13.50 23.34 2.37
CA ALA A 102 12.21 23.57 3.02
C ALA A 102 11.03 23.15 2.12
N ASP A 103 11.11 23.46 0.83
CA ASP A 103 10.10 23.05 -0.15
C ASP A 103 10.09 21.53 -0.33
N GLN A 104 11.25 20.89 -0.46
CA GLN A 104 11.38 19.43 -0.48
C GLN A 104 10.82 18.80 0.79
N GLN A 105 11.08 19.37 1.96
CA GLN A 105 10.52 18.86 3.22
C GLN A 105 8.98 18.96 3.21
N LYS A 106 8.42 20.03 2.65
CA LYS A 106 6.97 20.20 2.53
C LYS A 106 6.36 19.18 1.56
N GLU A 107 6.99 18.95 0.41
CA GLU A 107 6.57 17.94 -0.55
C GLU A 107 6.63 16.53 0.05
N LEU A 108 7.73 16.18 0.72
CA LEU A 108 7.87 14.90 1.41
C LEU A 108 6.79 14.69 2.48
N ARG A 109 6.43 15.73 3.24
CA ARG A 109 5.33 15.66 4.21
C ARG A 109 3.98 15.40 3.53
N THR A 110 3.72 16.07 2.40
CA THR A 110 2.51 15.86 1.60
C THR A 110 2.47 14.43 1.04
N ALA A 111 3.56 13.96 0.44
CA ALA A 111 3.69 12.61 -0.08
C ALA A 111 3.51 11.54 1.01
N ALA A 112 4.04 11.77 2.21
CA ALA A 112 3.85 10.87 3.36
C ALA A 112 2.37 10.81 3.78
N LYS A 113 1.66 11.95 3.77
CA LYS A 113 0.23 11.99 4.06
C LYS A 113 -0.58 11.24 3.00
N GLU A 114 -0.31 11.48 1.72
CA GLU A 114 -0.98 10.78 0.62
C GLU A 114 -0.71 9.27 0.67
N SER A 115 0.53 8.87 0.95
CA SER A 115 0.89 7.46 1.12
C SER A 115 0.13 6.81 2.29
N ALA A 116 -0.10 7.53 3.39
CA ALA A 116 -0.87 7.03 4.51
C ALA A 116 -2.36 6.87 4.16
N GLU A 117 -2.94 7.83 3.44
CA GLU A 117 -4.32 7.77 2.94
C GLU A 117 -4.50 6.62 1.94
N GLN A 118 -3.57 6.46 0.99
CA GLN A 118 -3.57 5.34 0.05
C GLN A 118 -3.48 3.98 0.76
N THR A 119 -2.65 3.87 1.79
CA THR A 119 -2.53 2.64 2.60
C THR A 119 -3.87 2.32 3.28
N ALA A 120 -4.55 3.32 3.86
CA ALA A 120 -5.85 3.13 4.49
C ALA A 120 -6.93 2.70 3.47
N ILE A 121 -6.92 3.26 2.26
CA ILE A 121 -7.84 2.85 1.19
C ILE A 121 -7.55 1.41 0.76
N MET A 122 -6.28 1.06 0.55
CA MET A 122 -5.88 -0.29 0.16
C MET A 122 -6.30 -1.33 1.21
N GLN A 123 -6.14 -1.03 2.49
CA GLN A 123 -6.59 -1.91 3.59
C GLN A 123 -8.11 -2.13 3.54
N ARG A 124 -8.91 -1.08 3.32
CA ARG A 124 -10.36 -1.22 3.17
C ARG A 124 -10.74 -2.05 1.93
N GLN A 125 -10.06 -1.82 0.81
CA GLN A 125 -10.28 -2.61 -0.41
C GLN A 125 -9.96 -4.09 -0.20
N LEU A 126 -8.88 -4.40 0.49
CA LEU A 126 -8.51 -5.78 0.86
C LEU A 126 -9.57 -6.42 1.75
N GLN A 127 -10.07 -5.70 2.77
CA GLN A 127 -11.15 -6.21 3.63
C GLN A 127 -12.43 -6.50 2.83
N THR A 128 -12.87 -5.57 1.98
CA THR A 128 -14.05 -5.78 1.12
C THR A 128 -13.82 -6.91 0.12
N ALA A 129 -12.61 -7.07 -0.42
CA ALA A 129 -12.28 -8.17 -1.32
C ALA A 129 -12.34 -9.53 -0.60
N GLN A 130 -11.79 -9.62 0.61
CA GLN A 130 -11.88 -10.83 1.44
C GLN A 130 -13.33 -11.19 1.79
N GLU A 131 -14.15 -10.20 2.16
CA GLU A 131 -15.57 -10.42 2.40
C GLU A 131 -16.30 -10.93 1.15
N ARG A 132 -15.99 -10.39 -0.02
CA ARG A 132 -16.57 -10.87 -1.29
C ARG A 132 -16.10 -12.27 -1.65
N GLU A 133 -14.83 -12.59 -1.44
CA GLU A 133 -14.29 -13.93 -1.71
C GLU A 133 -14.99 -14.99 -0.86
N VAL A 134 -15.15 -14.74 0.44
CA VAL A 134 -15.87 -15.64 1.35
C VAL A 134 -17.35 -15.78 0.95
N PHE A 135 -17.97 -14.67 0.51
CA PHE A 135 -19.34 -14.70 0.02
C PHE A 135 -19.49 -15.52 -1.27
N GLU A 136 -18.58 -15.36 -2.23
CA GLU A 136 -18.57 -16.15 -3.46
C GLU A 136 -18.32 -17.64 -3.19
N GLU A 137 -17.41 -17.96 -2.27
CA GLU A 137 -17.18 -19.34 -1.82
C GLU A 137 -18.49 -19.94 -1.27
N HIS A 138 -19.17 -19.22 -0.37
CA HIS A 138 -20.45 -19.65 0.20
C HIS A 138 -21.53 -19.82 -0.89
N ARG A 139 -21.62 -18.89 -1.83
CA ARG A 139 -22.56 -18.93 -2.96
C ARG A 139 -22.33 -20.13 -3.86
N LEU A 140 -21.07 -20.43 -4.17
CA LEU A 140 -20.69 -21.62 -4.96
C LEU A 140 -21.05 -22.92 -4.25
N ARG A 141 -20.82 -23.02 -2.94
CA ARG A 141 -21.20 -24.21 -2.18
C ARG A 141 -22.71 -24.41 -2.14
N LEU A 142 -23.49 -23.35 -1.97
CA LEU A 142 -24.95 -23.41 -2.09
C LEU A 142 -25.39 -23.89 -3.49
N TYR A 143 -24.73 -23.40 -4.54
CA TYR A 143 -24.99 -23.86 -5.90
C TYR A 143 -24.71 -25.35 -6.07
N TYR A 144 -23.57 -25.87 -5.58
CA TYR A 144 -23.27 -27.30 -5.66
C TYR A 144 -24.20 -28.15 -4.79
N LEU A 145 -24.60 -27.65 -3.62
CA LEU A 145 -25.58 -28.30 -2.77
C LEU A 145 -26.95 -28.40 -3.49
N ALA A 146 -27.42 -27.30 -4.08
CA ALA A 146 -28.65 -27.31 -4.86
C ALA A 146 -28.56 -28.25 -6.06
N LYS A 147 -27.42 -28.26 -6.78
CA LYS A 147 -27.18 -29.22 -7.86
C LYS A 147 -27.24 -30.67 -7.38
N TYR A 148 -26.64 -30.95 -6.22
CA TYR A 148 -26.67 -32.26 -5.59
C TYR A 148 -28.09 -32.67 -5.18
N ILE A 149 -28.85 -31.76 -4.59
CA ILE A 149 -30.26 -31.97 -4.27
C ILE A 149 -31.03 -32.31 -5.54
N LEU A 150 -30.81 -31.55 -6.62
CA LEU A 150 -31.48 -31.74 -7.90
C LEU A 150 -31.19 -33.12 -8.50
N SER A 151 -29.92 -33.53 -8.54
CA SER A 151 -29.51 -34.85 -9.07
C SER A 151 -30.06 -36.02 -8.27
N ASN A 152 -30.35 -35.79 -6.97
CA ASN A 152 -30.87 -36.80 -6.07
C ASN A 152 -32.34 -36.52 -5.65
N SER A 153 -33.07 -35.70 -6.42
CA SER A 153 -34.40 -35.18 -6.04
C SER A 153 -35.56 -36.18 -6.11
N GLY A 154 -35.30 -37.48 -6.29
CA GLY A 154 -36.32 -38.51 -6.32
C GLY A 154 -36.53 -39.11 -4.93
N LEU A 155 -37.62 -38.72 -4.26
CA LEU A 155 -37.92 -39.24 -2.92
C LEU A 155 -39.10 -40.18 -2.97
N SER A 156 -38.90 -41.41 -2.51
CA SER A 156 -39.98 -42.33 -2.20
C SER A 156 -39.90 -42.70 -0.74
N PHE A 157 -41.01 -42.57 -0.01
CA PHE A 157 -41.14 -43.12 1.32
C PHE A 157 -42.41 -43.96 1.42
N THR A 158 -42.28 -45.08 2.14
CA THR A 158 -43.39 -45.97 2.45
C THR A 158 -43.66 -45.91 3.95
N TYR A 159 -44.88 -45.56 4.31
CA TYR A 159 -45.35 -45.60 5.69
C TYR A 159 -45.92 -46.98 6.00
N TRP A 160 -45.41 -47.62 7.05
CA TRP A 160 -45.89 -48.90 7.57
C TRP A 160 -46.60 -48.72 8.91
N LYS A 161 -47.76 -49.36 9.07
CA LYS A 161 -48.51 -49.42 10.33
C LYS A 161 -48.99 -50.84 10.57
N ASP A 162 -48.74 -51.37 11.77
CA ASP A 162 -49.18 -52.71 12.17
C ASP A 162 -48.74 -53.84 11.20
N GLY A 163 -47.60 -53.65 10.52
CA GLY A 163 -47.07 -54.60 9.53
C GLY A 163 -47.53 -54.38 8.08
N ASP A 164 -48.50 -53.49 7.86
CA ASP A 164 -49.05 -53.20 6.52
C ASP A 164 -48.58 -51.83 5.99
N ALA A 165 -48.17 -51.79 4.72
CA ALA A 165 -47.86 -50.56 4.01
C ALA A 165 -49.14 -49.73 3.79
N GLN A 166 -49.17 -48.53 4.35
CA GLN A 166 -50.34 -47.65 4.35
C GLN A 166 -50.34 -46.64 3.19
N ALA A 167 -49.17 -46.12 2.82
CA ALA A 167 -49.04 -45.15 1.74
C ALA A 167 -47.61 -45.10 1.21
N GLN A 168 -47.47 -45.04 -0.11
CA GLN A 168 -46.23 -44.70 -0.80
C GLN A 168 -46.39 -43.30 -1.39
N GLN A 169 -45.58 -42.33 -0.92
CA GLN A 169 -45.50 -41.02 -1.56
C GLN A 169 -44.23 -40.93 -2.39
N ILE A 170 -44.40 -40.49 -3.63
CA ILE A 170 -43.31 -40.21 -4.56
C ILE A 170 -43.29 -38.69 -4.72
N ILE A 171 -42.25 -38.04 -4.21
CA ILE A 171 -41.93 -36.68 -4.64
C ILE A 171 -41.19 -36.80 -5.96
N ASN A 172 -41.89 -36.36 -7.02
CA ASN A 172 -41.31 -36.36 -8.36
C ASN A 172 -40.04 -35.52 -8.38
N PRO A 173 -38.97 -36.03 -9.00
CA PRO A 173 -37.76 -35.26 -9.20
C PRO A 173 -38.11 -33.99 -9.98
N ILE A 174 -37.34 -32.93 -9.74
CA ILE A 174 -37.46 -31.70 -10.52
C ILE A 174 -36.94 -32.02 -11.92
N SER A 175 -37.84 -32.45 -12.80
CA SER A 175 -37.55 -32.78 -14.19
C SER A 175 -37.71 -31.54 -15.07
N ASN A 176 -36.92 -31.45 -16.14
CA ASN A 176 -36.96 -30.37 -17.13
C ASN A 176 -36.65 -28.95 -16.59
N PHE A 177 -35.99 -28.84 -15.44
CA PHE A 177 -35.46 -27.58 -14.93
C PHE A 177 -34.02 -27.41 -15.40
N GLU A 178 -33.76 -26.38 -16.21
CA GLU A 178 -32.40 -26.01 -16.60
C GLU A 178 -31.75 -25.25 -15.44
N PHE A 179 -30.85 -25.94 -14.73
CA PHE A 179 -30.23 -25.37 -13.53
C PHE A 179 -29.08 -24.43 -13.91
N GLU A 180 -29.38 -23.14 -13.88
CA GLU A 180 -28.39 -22.09 -14.07
C GLU A 180 -27.66 -21.75 -12.75
N GLN A 181 -26.44 -21.21 -12.87
CA GLN A 181 -25.67 -20.71 -11.74
C GLN A 181 -26.18 -19.32 -11.30
N SER A 182 -27.44 -19.26 -10.88
CA SER A 182 -28.12 -18.06 -10.41
C SER A 182 -28.69 -18.26 -9.00
N ASP A 183 -28.80 -17.16 -8.25
CA ASP A 183 -29.35 -17.22 -6.89
C ASP A 183 -30.83 -17.62 -6.91
N GLU A 184 -31.60 -17.22 -7.93
CA GLU A 184 -33.00 -17.63 -8.08
C GLU A 184 -33.15 -19.13 -8.29
N ALA A 185 -32.29 -19.73 -9.14
CA ALA A 185 -32.34 -21.16 -9.40
C ALA A 185 -31.97 -21.97 -8.14
N VAL A 186 -30.96 -21.52 -7.41
CA VAL A 186 -30.57 -22.11 -6.12
C VAL A 186 -31.71 -22.02 -5.11
N ASP A 187 -32.33 -20.84 -4.97
CA ASP A 187 -33.42 -20.62 -4.02
C ASP A 187 -34.66 -21.45 -4.36
N PHE A 188 -34.95 -21.63 -5.65
CA PHE A 188 -36.02 -22.51 -6.11
C PHE A 188 -35.78 -23.95 -5.65
N VAL A 189 -34.58 -24.49 -5.88
CA VAL A 189 -34.24 -25.86 -5.48
C VAL A 189 -34.27 -26.02 -3.96
N LEU A 190 -33.69 -25.08 -3.21
CA LEU A 190 -33.67 -25.12 -1.75
C LEU A 190 -35.07 -25.01 -1.16
N THR A 191 -35.93 -24.16 -1.72
CA THR A 191 -37.33 -24.04 -1.30
C THR A 191 -38.10 -25.32 -1.62
N ARG A 192 -37.92 -25.88 -2.82
CA ARG A 192 -38.56 -27.14 -3.20
C ARG A 192 -38.13 -28.28 -2.30
N PHE A 193 -36.85 -28.35 -1.96
CA PHE A 193 -36.33 -29.31 -0.98
C PHE A 193 -36.96 -29.12 0.39
N ARG A 194 -37.07 -27.87 0.88
CA ARG A 194 -37.75 -27.54 2.14
C ARG A 194 -39.20 -28.03 2.16
N ASP A 195 -39.96 -27.75 1.11
CA ASP A 195 -41.36 -28.17 1.01
C ASP A 195 -41.47 -29.70 0.97
N THR A 196 -40.50 -30.32 0.30
CA THR A 196 -40.39 -31.77 0.19
C THR A 196 -40.14 -32.42 1.55
N ILE A 197 -39.13 -31.97 2.30
CA ILE A 197 -38.88 -32.50 3.65
C ILE A 197 -40.01 -32.14 4.64
N ASN A 198 -40.72 -31.02 4.43
CA ASN A 198 -41.91 -30.67 5.22
C ASN A 198 -43.12 -31.57 4.91
N SER A 199 -43.18 -32.17 3.73
CA SER A 199 -44.23 -33.12 3.36
C SER A 199 -44.01 -34.50 3.97
N ILE A 200 -42.80 -34.79 4.44
CA ILE A 200 -42.54 -36.00 5.24
C ILE A 200 -43.38 -35.85 6.51
N PRO A 201 -44.37 -36.73 6.73
CA PRO A 201 -45.29 -36.57 7.84
C PRO A 201 -44.52 -36.57 9.16
N ASN A 202 -45.02 -35.86 10.15
CA ASN A 202 -44.52 -35.96 11.52
C ASN A 202 -45.01 -37.31 12.07
N ILE A 203 -44.28 -38.37 11.74
CA ILE A 203 -44.74 -39.73 11.91
C ILE A 203 -44.65 -40.09 13.41
N PRO A 204 -45.75 -40.51 14.05
CA PRO A 204 -45.72 -40.93 15.46
C PRO A 204 -44.74 -42.10 15.62
N SER A 205 -44.09 -42.21 16.77
CA SER A 205 -42.98 -43.13 17.08
C SER A 205 -43.23 -44.65 16.91
N ILE A 206 -44.40 -45.06 16.40
CA ILE A 206 -44.85 -46.46 16.27
C ILE A 206 -44.93 -46.90 14.80
N ALA A 207 -44.41 -46.08 13.89
CA ALA A 207 -44.59 -46.20 12.46
C ALA A 207 -43.23 -46.29 11.78
N ILE A 208 -42.98 -47.40 11.08
CA ILE A 208 -41.73 -47.59 10.34
C ILE A 208 -41.86 -46.82 9.02
N VAL A 209 -40.85 -45.99 8.74
CA VAL A 209 -40.76 -45.22 7.50
C VAL A 209 -39.62 -45.80 6.70
N GLU A 210 -39.96 -46.59 5.67
CA GLU A 210 -38.92 -47.13 4.80
C GLU A 210 -38.60 -46.07 3.75
N ILE A 211 -37.43 -45.49 3.91
CA ILE A 211 -36.82 -44.56 2.97
C ILE A 211 -35.76 -45.31 2.16
N SER A 212 -35.68 -45.05 0.86
CA SER A 212 -34.59 -45.61 0.05
C SER A 212 -33.22 -45.28 0.66
N GLY A 213 -32.32 -46.27 0.74
CA GLY A 213 -31.00 -46.08 1.36
C GLY A 213 -30.18 -44.96 0.72
N ASP A 214 -30.38 -44.71 -0.57
CA ASP A 214 -29.73 -43.61 -1.30
C ASP A 214 -30.28 -42.24 -0.88
N PHE A 215 -31.57 -42.13 -0.57
CA PHE A 215 -32.15 -40.88 -0.06
C PHE A 215 -31.67 -40.57 1.35
N ARG A 216 -31.59 -41.57 2.23
CA ARG A 216 -31.06 -41.36 3.60
C ARG A 216 -29.65 -40.77 3.58
N ARG A 217 -28.73 -41.36 2.80
CA ARG A 217 -27.36 -40.83 2.66
C ARG A 217 -27.35 -39.42 2.09
N SER A 218 -28.24 -39.14 1.13
CA SER A 218 -28.37 -37.82 0.55
C SER A 218 -28.84 -36.78 1.58
N LEU A 219 -29.82 -37.12 2.43
CA LEU A 219 -30.27 -36.26 3.53
C LEU A 219 -29.17 -35.98 4.54
N GLU A 220 -28.43 -37.01 4.95
CA GLU A 220 -27.31 -36.86 5.89
C GLU A 220 -26.25 -35.91 5.32
N TYR A 221 -25.87 -36.09 4.04
CA TYR A 221 -24.94 -35.18 3.36
C TYR A 221 -25.47 -33.74 3.29
N ILE A 222 -26.73 -33.56 2.88
CA ILE A 222 -27.36 -32.23 2.78
C ILE A 222 -27.41 -31.56 4.15
N TYR A 223 -27.77 -32.29 5.19
CA TYR A 223 -27.78 -31.79 6.56
C TYR A 223 -26.38 -31.33 7.00
N LEU A 224 -25.35 -32.16 6.83
CA LEU A 224 -23.98 -31.82 7.22
C LEU A 224 -23.43 -30.61 6.44
N GLU A 225 -23.73 -30.51 5.14
CA GLU A 225 -23.31 -29.37 4.34
C GLU A 225 -24.06 -28.09 4.76
N LEU A 226 -25.37 -28.18 5.03
CA LEU A 226 -26.14 -27.05 5.58
C LEU A 226 -25.62 -26.63 6.97
N ASP A 227 -25.24 -27.58 7.82
CA ASP A 227 -24.63 -27.30 9.12
C ASP A 227 -23.38 -26.45 8.95
N HIS A 228 -22.47 -26.87 8.06
CA HIS A 228 -21.25 -26.12 7.76
C HIS A 228 -21.56 -24.75 7.13
N LEU A 229 -22.51 -24.66 6.20
CA LEU A 229 -22.86 -23.41 5.52
C LEU A 229 -23.51 -22.38 6.45
N VAL A 230 -24.25 -22.84 7.46
CA VAL A 230 -24.96 -21.96 8.39
C VAL A 230 -24.12 -21.61 9.61
N TRP A 231 -23.37 -22.57 10.17
CA TRP A 231 -22.75 -22.45 11.49
C TRP A 231 -21.22 -22.34 11.48
N SER A 232 -20.56 -22.38 10.33
CA SER A 232 -19.11 -22.19 10.27
C SER A 232 -18.69 -20.79 10.73
N ASP A 233 -17.68 -20.71 11.61
CA ASP A 233 -17.09 -19.45 12.09
C ASP A 233 -16.64 -18.52 10.94
N ARG A 234 -16.17 -19.13 9.83
CA ARG A 234 -15.78 -18.41 8.62
C ARG A 234 -16.94 -17.60 8.04
N TYR A 235 -18.15 -18.15 8.05
CA TYR A 235 -19.35 -17.52 7.49
C TYR A 235 -20.09 -16.65 8.53
N ALA A 236 -19.94 -16.95 9.81
CA ALA A 236 -20.54 -16.18 10.91
C ALA A 236 -20.08 -14.71 10.92
N SER A 237 -18.81 -14.47 10.57
CA SER A 237 -18.22 -13.12 10.56
C SER A 237 -18.57 -12.28 9.32
N ASN A 238 -19.13 -12.88 8.26
CA ASN A 238 -19.37 -12.21 6.99
C ASN A 238 -20.83 -11.73 6.86
N SER A 239 -21.03 -10.41 6.79
CA SER A 239 -22.37 -9.79 6.73
C SER A 239 -23.19 -10.18 5.50
N LEU A 240 -22.55 -10.35 4.33
CA LEU A 240 -23.22 -10.75 3.08
C LEU A 240 -23.70 -12.20 3.16
N VAL A 241 -22.88 -13.08 3.75
CA VAL A 241 -23.27 -14.49 3.96
C VAL A 241 -24.44 -14.57 4.95
N GLN A 242 -24.41 -13.81 6.04
CA GLN A 242 -25.53 -13.75 6.99
C GLN A 242 -26.81 -13.21 6.35
N ALA A 243 -26.71 -12.26 5.42
CA ALA A 243 -27.85 -11.80 4.63
C ALA A 243 -28.40 -12.93 3.73
N ARG A 244 -27.52 -13.70 3.07
CA ARG A 244 -27.91 -14.84 2.22
C ARG A 244 -28.58 -15.96 3.01
N ILE A 245 -28.04 -16.33 4.17
CA ILE A 245 -28.61 -17.33 5.08
C ILE A 245 -30.05 -16.96 5.46
N ARG A 246 -30.28 -15.70 5.82
CA ARG A 246 -31.62 -15.21 6.17
C ARG A 246 -32.55 -15.15 4.96
N GLY A 247 -32.07 -14.62 3.83
CA GLY A 247 -32.85 -14.46 2.60
C GLY A 247 -33.34 -15.78 2.01
N ALA A 248 -32.47 -16.80 1.95
CA ALA A 248 -32.83 -18.14 1.47
C ALA A 248 -33.53 -18.99 2.55
N ASN A 249 -33.72 -18.45 3.76
CA ASN A 249 -34.31 -19.13 4.90
C ASN A 249 -33.60 -20.46 5.24
N LEU A 250 -32.26 -20.47 5.14
CA LEU A 250 -31.45 -21.69 5.31
C LEU A 250 -31.58 -22.28 6.72
N LEU A 251 -31.82 -21.45 7.74
CA LEU A 251 -32.04 -21.92 9.11
C LEU A 251 -33.26 -22.85 9.22
N SER A 252 -34.36 -22.54 8.53
CA SER A 252 -35.54 -23.42 8.52
C SER A 252 -35.27 -24.73 7.79
N ILE A 253 -34.53 -24.66 6.67
CA ILE A 253 -34.17 -25.83 5.87
C ILE A 253 -33.26 -26.75 6.68
N TYR A 254 -32.25 -26.18 7.33
CA TYR A 254 -31.34 -26.88 8.24
C TYR A 254 -32.11 -27.59 9.35
N ALA A 255 -32.96 -26.87 10.08
CA ALA A 255 -33.72 -27.45 11.19
C ALA A 255 -34.55 -28.66 10.74
N ARG A 256 -35.19 -28.55 9.57
CA ARG A 256 -35.99 -29.64 9.01
C ARG A 256 -35.18 -30.78 8.44
N ALA A 257 -34.05 -30.50 7.81
CA ALA A 257 -33.13 -31.53 7.33
C ALA A 257 -32.57 -32.33 8.51
N LYS A 258 -32.25 -31.67 9.62
CA LYS A 258 -31.81 -32.29 10.87
C LYS A 258 -32.89 -33.21 11.45
N ASP A 259 -34.10 -32.70 11.63
CA ASP A 259 -35.24 -33.48 12.14
C ASP A 259 -35.46 -34.73 11.27
N ALA A 260 -35.53 -34.54 9.95
CA ALA A 260 -35.74 -35.62 8.99
C ALA A 260 -34.58 -36.65 8.99
N SER A 261 -33.32 -36.21 9.09
CA SER A 261 -32.19 -37.15 9.18
C SER A 261 -32.25 -38.00 10.47
N SER A 262 -32.77 -37.44 11.56
CA SER A 262 -32.86 -38.13 12.85
C SER A 262 -34.03 -39.11 12.92
N SER A 263 -35.16 -38.80 12.28
CA SER A 263 -36.36 -39.65 12.28
C SER A 263 -36.21 -40.91 11.42
N VAL A 264 -35.27 -40.91 10.47
CA VAL A 264 -35.05 -42.01 9.51
C VAL A 264 -34.18 -43.14 10.10
N GLY A 265 -33.85 -43.05 11.39
CA GLY A 265 -32.93 -43.96 12.08
C GLY A 265 -33.55 -44.86 13.17
N VAL A 266 -34.88 -44.97 13.28
CA VAL A 266 -35.51 -45.84 14.30
C VAL A 266 -35.92 -47.17 13.65
N GLU A 267 -35.05 -48.17 13.78
CA GLU A 267 -35.41 -49.59 13.71
C GLU A 267 -36.17 -50.02 14.97
#